data_AF-A0A1Y6CQ17-F1
#
_entry.id   AF-A0A1Y6CQ17-F1
#
_cell.length_a   1.000
_cell.length_b   1.000
_cell.length_c   1.000
_cell.angle_alpha   90.00
_cell.angle_beta   90.00
_cell.angle_gamma   90.00
#
_symmetry.space_group_name_H-M   'P 1'
#
loop_
_entity.id
_entity.type
_entity.pdbx_description
1 polymer ?
#
loop_
_entity_poly.entity_id
_entity_poly.type
_entity_poly.pdbx_seq_one_letter_code
_entity_poly.pdbx_strand_id
1 'polypeptide(L)'
;MASKIKFSFSILGIALGLSVSLIYLYQTMPERVRHLSRSYDVFKPPPLSALSSEFISIMTLGHKHVYDDFINIWLLQTLMNENKPADPDGMMNSIRSVIRHQPKLETTYLLSCIVMFEDFKKPEHCQEIILEGLKAFPQSWRLPITQGYVHAFLLKEPAQAASFFLMASSRQKAPPWVKRVVDKLLAKDNISEDDLSRSIHLLEQSSQSKSFNNIIEQMRQLAQ
;
A
#
# COMPACT_ATOMS: atom_id res chain seq x y z
N MET A 1 70.24 5.61 -6.07
CA MET A 1 68.78 5.55 -6.26
C MET A 1 68.12 5.82 -4.92
N ALA A 2 67.60 7.04 -4.70
CA ALA A 2 66.83 7.37 -3.49
C ALA A 2 65.58 8.14 -3.92
N SER A 3 64.44 7.44 -3.95
CA SER A 3 63.13 8.01 -4.25
C SER A 3 62.64 8.79 -3.01
N LYS A 4 62.66 10.12 -3.10
CA LYS A 4 62.05 10.99 -2.08
C LYS A 4 60.54 10.98 -2.26
N ILE A 5 59.85 10.19 -1.45
CA ILE A 5 58.39 10.21 -1.31
C ILE A 5 58.01 11.57 -0.72
N LYS A 6 57.53 12.50 -1.55
CA LYS A 6 56.86 13.72 -1.10
C LYS A 6 55.48 13.34 -0.58
N PHE A 7 55.39 13.00 0.70
CA PHE A 7 54.13 12.76 1.38
C PHE A 7 53.39 14.10 1.47
N SER A 8 52.29 14.23 0.71
CA SER A 8 51.50 15.46 0.62
C SER A 8 50.70 15.64 1.92
N PHE A 9 51.08 16.65 2.71
CA PHE A 9 50.40 17.04 3.96
C PHE A 9 48.88 17.23 3.79
N SER A 10 48.40 17.50 2.58
CA SER A 10 46.96 17.64 2.27
C SER A 10 46.18 16.34 2.43
N ILE A 11 46.76 15.18 2.16
CA ILE A 11 46.05 13.88 2.26
C ILE A 11 45.84 13.50 3.73
N LEU A 12 46.84 13.79 4.57
CA LEU A 12 46.77 13.54 6.00
C LEU A 12 45.71 14.41 6.68
N GLY A 13 45.59 15.68 6.27
CA GLY A 13 44.57 16.61 6.78
C GLY A 13 43.13 16.18 6.44
N ILE A 14 42.88 15.69 5.22
CA ILE A 14 41.55 15.21 4.80
C ILE A 14 41.18 13.93 5.57
N ALA A 15 42.12 13.00 5.72
CA ALA A 15 41.89 11.76 6.46
C ALA A 15 41.58 12.03 7.95
N LEU A 16 42.27 12.98 8.57
CA LEU A 16 42.00 13.41 9.95
C LEU A 16 40.66 14.13 10.10
N GLY A 17 40.29 14.98 9.11
CA GLY A 17 38.98 15.63 9.10
C GLY A 17 37.83 14.63 9.01
N LEU A 18 37.94 13.63 8.13
CA LEU A 18 36.92 12.59 7.97
C LEU A 18 36.81 11.69 9.21
N SER A 19 37.94 11.33 9.84
CA SER A 19 37.91 10.49 11.04
C SER A 19 37.29 11.22 12.23
N VAL A 20 37.61 12.51 12.43
CA VAL A 20 36.96 13.34 13.46
C VAL A 20 35.46 13.47 13.20
N SER A 21 35.05 13.69 11.93
CA SER A 21 33.64 13.79 11.57
C SER A 21 32.88 12.46 11.77
N LEU A 22 33.52 11.32 11.48
CA LEU A 22 32.97 9.98 11.74
C LEU A 22 32.87 9.68 13.24
N ILE A 23 33.87 10.04 14.03
CA ILE A 23 33.85 9.89 15.49
C ILE A 23 32.74 10.75 16.10
N TYR A 24 32.60 11.99 15.64
CA TYR A 24 31.54 12.89 16.09
C TYR A 24 30.14 12.38 15.71
N LEU A 25 29.98 11.84 14.49
CA LEU A 25 28.74 11.18 14.07
C LEU A 25 28.43 9.96 14.94
N TYR A 26 29.44 9.11 15.22
CA TYR A 26 29.28 7.92 16.05
C TYR A 26 28.90 8.27 17.50
N GLN A 27 29.51 9.31 18.09
CA GLN A 27 29.21 9.74 19.45
C GLN A 27 27.85 10.44 19.58
N THR A 28 27.42 11.19 18.56
CA THR A 28 26.13 11.89 18.59
C THR A 28 24.96 11.06 18.07
N MET A 29 25.23 9.96 17.37
CA MET A 29 24.23 9.01 16.89
C MET A 29 23.31 8.45 17.99
N PRO A 30 23.80 7.92 19.13
CA PRO A 30 22.91 7.32 20.12
C PRO A 30 21.92 8.31 20.72
N GLU A 31 22.33 9.54 21.01
CA GLU A 31 21.43 10.59 21.50
C GLU A 31 20.45 11.08 20.43
N ARG A 32 20.90 11.24 19.17
CA ARG A 32 19.98 11.56 18.06
C ARG A 32 18.98 10.45 17.80
N VAL A 33 19.41 9.19 17.79
CA VAL A 33 18.54 8.03 17.58
C VAL A 33 17.53 7.94 18.71
N ARG A 34 17.94 8.15 19.96
CA ARG A 34 17.05 8.15 21.14
C ARG A 34 16.07 9.33 21.15
N HIS A 35 16.49 10.50 20.65
CA HIS A 35 15.61 11.65 20.47
C HIS A 35 14.61 11.42 19.32
N LEU A 36 15.10 10.95 18.17
CA LEU A 36 14.28 10.63 16.99
C LEU A 36 13.28 9.52 17.30
N SER A 37 13.68 8.49 18.07
CA SER A 37 12.77 7.42 18.49
C SER A 37 11.67 7.90 19.43
N ARG A 38 11.89 9.02 20.16
CA ARG A 38 10.87 9.66 21.00
C ARG A 38 9.97 10.62 20.22
N SER A 39 10.46 11.20 19.13
CA SER A 39 9.71 12.20 18.34
C SER A 39 8.98 11.63 17.13
N TYR A 40 9.39 10.45 16.64
CA TYR A 40 8.78 9.84 15.45
C TYR A 40 7.53 9.07 15.82
N ASP A 41 6.38 9.66 15.49
CA ASP A 41 5.07 9.03 15.61
C ASP A 41 4.76 8.26 14.33
N VAL A 42 4.84 6.93 14.40
CA VAL A 42 4.60 6.01 13.27
C VAL A 42 3.16 6.11 12.75
N PHE A 43 2.22 6.66 13.52
CA PHE A 43 0.82 6.78 13.10
C PHE A 43 0.55 8.10 12.34
N LYS A 44 1.49 9.05 12.41
CA LYS A 44 1.47 10.25 11.57
C LYS A 44 1.90 9.89 10.15
N PRO A 45 1.33 10.57 9.15
CA PRO A 45 1.70 10.30 7.78
C PRO A 45 3.16 10.71 7.53
N PRO A 46 3.86 10.04 6.59
CA PRO A 46 5.17 10.45 6.11
C PRO A 46 5.22 11.96 5.83
N PRO A 47 6.24 12.72 6.26
CA PRO A 47 6.28 14.18 6.06
C PRO A 47 6.11 14.62 4.61
N LEU A 48 6.59 13.80 3.66
CA LEU A 48 6.47 14.04 2.23
C LEU A 48 5.05 13.83 1.69
N SER A 49 4.15 13.15 2.43
CA SER A 49 2.80 12.87 1.95
C SER A 49 1.91 14.13 1.90
N ALA A 50 2.26 15.19 2.63
CA ALA A 50 1.54 16.45 2.58
C ALA A 50 1.74 17.20 1.26
N LEU A 51 2.84 16.92 0.55
CA LEU A 51 3.23 17.58 -0.69
C LEU A 51 2.41 17.04 -1.88
N SER A 52 2.38 17.79 -3.00
CA SER A 52 1.71 17.32 -4.21
C SER A 52 2.54 16.25 -4.93
N SER A 53 1.88 15.39 -5.73
CA SER A 53 2.54 14.36 -6.54
C SER A 53 3.62 14.91 -7.47
N GLU A 54 3.39 16.09 -8.05
CA GLU A 54 4.32 16.77 -8.94
C GLU A 54 5.56 17.22 -8.17
N PHE A 55 5.37 17.81 -6.99
CA PHE A 55 6.47 18.26 -6.14
C PHE A 55 7.29 17.08 -5.62
N ILE A 56 6.65 15.98 -5.23
CA ILE A 56 7.36 14.74 -4.85
C ILE A 56 8.21 14.24 -6.02
N SER A 57 7.68 14.27 -7.25
CA SER A 57 8.41 13.84 -8.44
C SER A 57 9.64 14.73 -8.73
N ILE A 58 9.52 16.04 -8.48
CA ILE A 58 10.63 17.01 -8.58
C ILE A 58 11.68 16.76 -7.48
N MET A 59 11.26 16.67 -6.22
CA MET A 59 12.15 16.49 -5.06
C MET A 59 12.89 15.16 -5.11
N THR A 60 12.25 14.11 -5.64
CA THR A 60 12.88 12.80 -5.83
C THR A 60 13.74 12.75 -7.10
N LEU A 61 13.81 13.82 -7.90
CA LEU A 61 14.56 13.88 -9.16
C LEU A 61 14.23 12.69 -10.07
N GLY A 62 12.94 12.31 -10.14
CA GLY A 62 12.47 11.14 -10.89
C GLY A 62 12.58 9.79 -10.16
N HIS A 63 13.20 9.72 -8.97
CA HIS A 63 13.31 8.51 -8.16
C HIS A 63 12.09 8.28 -7.26
N LYS A 64 10.88 8.39 -7.82
CA LYS A 64 9.62 8.21 -7.06
C LYS A 64 9.54 6.86 -6.34
N HIS A 65 10.18 5.82 -6.87
CA HIS A 65 10.22 4.49 -6.24
C HIS A 65 10.79 4.51 -4.82
N VAL A 66 11.78 5.38 -4.53
CA VAL A 66 12.33 5.54 -3.17
C VAL A 66 11.27 6.06 -2.20
N TYR A 67 10.40 6.96 -2.67
CA TYR A 67 9.28 7.46 -1.87
C TYR A 67 8.22 6.35 -1.67
N ASP A 68 7.92 5.58 -2.70
CA ASP A 68 6.99 4.46 -2.61
C ASP A 68 7.50 3.38 -1.62
N ASP A 69 8.81 3.10 -1.60
CA ASP A 69 9.44 2.22 -0.61
C ASP A 69 9.34 2.77 0.81
N PHE A 70 9.54 4.08 0.99
CA PHE A 70 9.38 4.73 2.28
C PHE A 70 7.96 4.60 2.83
N ILE A 71 6.94 4.75 1.97
CA ILE A 71 5.54 4.52 2.36
C ILE A 71 5.32 3.08 2.83
N ASN A 72 5.89 2.09 2.13
CA ASN A 72 5.75 0.69 2.53
C ASN A 72 6.43 0.38 3.86
N ILE A 73 7.64 0.91 4.07
CA ILE A 73 8.33 0.77 5.36
C ILE A 73 7.50 1.40 6.47
N TRP A 74 6.92 2.58 6.23
CA TRP A 74 6.01 3.23 7.19
C TRP A 74 4.80 2.33 7.52
N LEU A 75 4.10 1.78 6.52
CA LEU A 75 2.97 0.86 6.75
C LEU A 75 3.38 -0.41 7.51
N LEU A 76 4.54 -0.99 7.18
CA LEU A 76 5.07 -2.15 7.90
C LEU A 76 5.38 -1.81 9.36
N GLN A 77 5.96 -0.65 9.63
CA GLN A 77 6.20 -0.18 10.99
C GLN A 77 4.89 0.06 11.75
N THR A 78 3.86 0.61 11.08
CA THR A 78 2.52 0.76 11.67
C THR A 78 1.96 -0.59 12.09
N LEU A 79 2.04 -1.60 11.20
CA LEU A 79 1.58 -2.97 11.48
C LEU A 79 2.33 -3.60 12.66
N MET A 80 3.66 -3.45 12.70
CA MET A 80 4.53 -4.02 13.72
C MET A 80 4.44 -3.34 15.09
N ASN A 81 3.89 -2.12 15.17
CA ASN A 81 3.80 -1.39 16.44
C ASN A 81 2.62 -1.92 17.27
N GLU A 82 2.88 -2.42 18.47
CA GLU A 82 1.84 -2.93 19.37
C GLU A 82 1.03 -1.81 20.04
N ASN A 83 1.59 -0.61 20.19
CA ASN A 83 0.98 0.51 20.88
C ASN A 83 0.19 1.41 19.93
N LYS A 84 -0.84 0.82 19.31
CA LYS A 84 -1.66 1.52 18.30
C LYS A 84 -2.66 2.48 18.97
N PRO A 85 -2.78 3.74 18.50
CA PRO A 85 -3.79 4.65 19.00
C PRO A 85 -5.18 4.18 18.55
N ALA A 86 -6.20 4.44 19.36
CA ALA A 86 -7.59 4.18 19.03
C ALA A 86 -8.17 5.27 18.09
N ASP A 87 -7.47 5.55 16.97
CA ASP A 87 -7.84 6.58 16.00
C ASP A 87 -7.87 6.02 14.56
N PRO A 88 -8.92 5.26 14.21
CA PRO A 88 -9.08 4.70 12.87
C PRO A 88 -9.19 5.77 11.78
N ASP A 89 -9.90 6.87 12.05
CA ASP A 89 -10.12 7.93 11.07
C ASP A 89 -8.82 8.70 10.80
N GLY A 90 -8.03 8.98 11.84
CA GLY A 90 -6.69 9.54 11.70
C GLY A 90 -5.76 8.65 10.87
N MET A 91 -5.76 7.33 11.14
CA MET A 91 -4.99 6.38 10.33
C MET A 91 -5.48 6.35 8.88
N MET A 92 -6.79 6.33 8.65
CA MET A 92 -7.34 6.34 7.29
C MET A 92 -6.95 7.62 6.55
N ASN A 93 -6.95 8.78 7.21
CA ASN A 93 -6.48 10.04 6.62
C ASN A 93 -4.97 9.99 6.30
N SER A 94 -4.16 9.37 7.16
CA SER A 94 -2.75 9.11 6.87
C SER A 94 -2.58 8.23 5.62
N ILE A 95 -3.34 7.14 5.52
CA ILE A 95 -3.34 6.24 4.35
C ILE A 95 -3.78 6.98 3.09
N ARG A 96 -4.89 7.74 3.13
CA ARG A 96 -5.35 8.59 2.01
C ARG A 96 -4.26 9.54 1.51
N SER A 97 -3.52 10.15 2.43
CA SER A 97 -2.44 11.09 2.10
C SER A 97 -1.31 10.44 1.28
N VAL A 98 -1.10 9.13 1.42
CA VAL A 98 -0.06 8.40 0.67
C VAL A 98 -0.61 7.74 -0.59
N ILE A 99 -1.78 7.09 -0.54
CA ILE A 99 -2.34 6.37 -1.70
C ILE A 99 -2.78 7.31 -2.82
N ARG A 100 -3.11 8.58 -2.50
CA ARG A 100 -3.41 9.61 -3.52
C ARG A 100 -2.26 9.86 -4.49
N HIS A 101 -1.02 9.54 -4.09
CA HIS A 101 0.17 9.66 -4.94
C HIS A 101 0.38 8.43 -5.86
N GLN A 102 -0.58 7.52 -5.87
CA GLN A 102 -0.57 6.27 -6.63
C GLN A 102 0.77 5.52 -6.53
N PRO A 103 1.15 5.02 -5.34
CA PRO A 103 2.38 4.27 -5.16
C PRO A 103 2.47 3.10 -6.13
N LYS A 104 3.62 2.89 -6.77
CA LYS A 104 3.83 1.82 -7.75
C LYS A 104 4.17 0.47 -7.11
N LEU A 105 3.77 0.28 -5.86
CA LEU A 105 3.92 -0.97 -5.12
C LEU A 105 2.54 -1.46 -4.69
N GLU A 106 2.10 -2.59 -5.25
CA GLU A 106 0.80 -3.22 -4.97
C GLU A 106 0.63 -3.51 -3.47
N THR A 107 1.73 -3.91 -2.81
CA THR A 107 1.80 -4.19 -1.37
C THR A 107 1.36 -3.00 -0.52
N THR A 108 1.52 -1.75 -0.98
CA THR A 108 1.08 -0.56 -0.25
C THR A 108 -0.42 -0.62 0.01
N TYR A 109 -1.21 -0.90 -1.03
CA TYR A 109 -2.66 -0.97 -0.93
C TYR A 109 -3.12 -2.18 -0.11
N LEU A 110 -2.47 -3.33 -0.30
CA LEU A 110 -2.77 -4.55 0.45
C LEU A 110 -2.50 -4.35 1.95
N LEU A 111 -1.33 -3.82 2.32
CA LEU A 111 -0.97 -3.56 3.71
C LEU A 111 -1.85 -2.47 4.32
N SER A 112 -2.16 -1.40 3.59
CA SER A 112 -3.10 -0.38 4.08
C SER A 112 -4.46 -0.98 4.44
N CYS A 113 -5.03 -1.85 3.59
CA CYS A 113 -6.27 -2.54 3.93
C CYS A 113 -6.09 -3.45 5.16
N ILE A 114 -5.02 -4.25 5.23
CA ILE A 114 -4.72 -5.12 6.39
C ILE A 114 -4.63 -4.31 7.68
N VAL A 115 -3.90 -3.21 7.70
CA VAL A 115 -3.83 -2.32 8.87
C VAL A 115 -5.24 -1.87 9.28
N MET A 116 -6.08 -1.46 8.34
CA MET A 116 -7.43 -1.01 8.68
C MET A 116 -8.32 -2.11 9.27
N PHE A 117 -8.33 -3.32 8.69
CA PHE A 117 -9.23 -4.37 9.17
C PHE A 117 -8.67 -5.18 10.34
N GLU A 118 -7.36 -5.41 10.41
CA GLU A 118 -6.74 -6.16 11.53
C GLU A 118 -6.46 -5.27 12.73
N ASP A 119 -5.80 -4.13 12.54
CA ASP A 119 -5.34 -3.32 13.66
C ASP A 119 -6.43 -2.37 14.17
N PHE A 120 -7.14 -1.73 13.25
CA PHE A 120 -8.13 -0.71 13.57
C PHE A 120 -9.57 -1.24 13.57
N LYS A 121 -9.79 -2.51 13.20
CA LYS A 121 -11.11 -3.16 13.16
C LYS A 121 -12.14 -2.40 12.31
N LYS A 122 -11.67 -1.82 11.20
CA LYS A 122 -12.46 -1.06 10.22
C LYS A 122 -12.37 -1.68 8.82
N PRO A 123 -12.95 -2.87 8.60
CA PRO A 123 -12.96 -3.52 7.29
C PRO A 123 -13.64 -2.68 6.20
N GLU A 124 -14.57 -1.78 6.53
CA GLU A 124 -15.26 -0.91 5.59
C GLU A 124 -14.31 0.04 4.83
N HIS A 125 -13.15 0.39 5.40
CA HIS A 125 -12.17 1.25 4.73
C HIS A 125 -11.37 0.54 3.63
N CYS A 126 -11.34 -0.79 3.63
CA CYS A 126 -10.60 -1.54 2.61
C CYS A 126 -11.10 -1.27 1.20
N GLN A 127 -12.40 -1.08 1.01
CA GLN A 127 -12.95 -0.88 -0.33
C GLN A 127 -12.35 0.36 -0.99
N GLU A 128 -12.28 1.48 -0.27
CA GLU A 128 -11.66 2.71 -0.78
C GLU A 128 -10.20 2.48 -1.18
N ILE A 129 -9.42 1.85 -0.29
CA ILE A 129 -8.00 1.57 -0.49
C ILE A 129 -7.80 0.66 -1.71
N ILE A 130 -8.58 -0.41 -1.82
CA ILE A 130 -8.48 -1.39 -2.90
C ILE A 130 -8.92 -0.79 -4.24
N LEU A 131 -9.97 0.04 -4.25
CA LEU A 131 -10.41 0.73 -5.47
C LEU A 131 -9.35 1.71 -5.97
N GLU A 132 -8.67 2.45 -5.09
CA GLU A 132 -7.49 3.25 -5.48
C GLU A 132 -6.35 2.38 -6.00
N GLY A 133 -6.11 1.22 -5.36
CA GLY A 133 -5.12 0.24 -5.81
C GLY A 133 -5.42 -0.29 -7.21
N LEU A 134 -6.69 -0.55 -7.52
CA LEU A 134 -7.14 -1.03 -8.84
C LEU A 134 -6.97 0.02 -9.94
N LYS A 135 -6.92 1.33 -9.60
CA LYS A 135 -6.54 2.37 -10.56
C LYS A 135 -5.06 2.27 -10.92
N ALA A 136 -4.19 2.03 -9.94
CA ALA A 136 -2.75 1.86 -10.16
C ALA A 136 -2.39 0.49 -10.77
N PHE A 137 -3.15 -0.55 -10.43
CA PHE A 137 -2.90 -1.95 -10.81
C PHE A 137 -4.17 -2.62 -11.37
N PRO A 138 -4.67 -2.20 -12.55
CA PRO A 138 -5.94 -2.71 -13.09
C PRO A 138 -5.91 -4.21 -13.40
N GLN A 139 -4.72 -4.78 -13.62
CA GLN A 139 -4.52 -6.20 -13.91
C GLN A 139 -4.22 -7.05 -12.66
N SER A 140 -4.20 -6.45 -11.46
CA SER A 140 -4.02 -7.24 -10.24
C SER A 140 -5.23 -8.13 -9.98
N TRP A 141 -4.95 -9.40 -9.70
CA TRP A 141 -5.92 -10.33 -9.12
C TRP A 141 -5.90 -10.32 -7.59
N ARG A 142 -4.80 -9.88 -6.95
CA ARG A 142 -4.67 -9.94 -5.48
C ARG A 142 -5.53 -8.90 -4.79
N LEU A 143 -5.55 -7.67 -5.32
CA LEU A 143 -6.38 -6.59 -4.82
C LEU A 143 -7.87 -7.00 -4.72
N PRO A 144 -8.52 -7.49 -5.79
CA PRO A 144 -9.91 -7.93 -5.71
C PRO A 144 -10.09 -9.19 -4.83
N ILE A 145 -9.13 -10.11 -4.75
CA ILE A 145 -9.22 -11.22 -3.78
C ILE A 145 -9.24 -10.72 -2.35
N THR A 146 -8.37 -9.77 -2.00
CA THR A 146 -8.31 -9.20 -0.65
C THR A 146 -9.63 -8.55 -0.30
N GLN A 147 -10.23 -7.79 -1.23
CA GLN A 147 -11.55 -7.21 -0.99
C GLN A 147 -12.65 -8.28 -0.91
N GLY A 148 -12.61 -9.31 -1.76
CA GLY A 148 -13.52 -10.45 -1.68
C GLY A 148 -13.46 -11.17 -0.33
N TYR A 149 -12.25 -11.33 0.23
CA TYR A 149 -12.06 -11.86 1.59
C TYR A 149 -12.70 -10.96 2.65
N VAL A 150 -12.47 -9.65 2.58
CA VAL A 150 -13.04 -8.68 3.51
C VAL A 150 -14.57 -8.77 3.50
N HIS A 151 -15.21 -8.77 2.32
CA HIS A 151 -16.66 -8.89 2.23
C HIS A 151 -17.18 -10.25 2.73
N ALA A 152 -16.55 -11.36 2.34
CA ALA A 152 -17.05 -12.69 2.71
C ALA A 152 -16.93 -12.96 4.21
N PHE A 153 -15.78 -12.61 4.79
CA PHE A 153 -15.43 -13.07 6.12
C PHE A 153 -15.59 -12.00 7.20
N LEU A 154 -15.40 -10.72 6.87
CA LEU A 154 -15.44 -9.63 7.86
C LEU A 154 -16.78 -8.88 7.81
N LEU A 155 -17.23 -8.46 6.62
CA LEU A 155 -18.48 -7.72 6.46
C LEU A 155 -19.73 -8.61 6.32
N LYS A 156 -19.55 -9.92 6.03
CA LYS A 156 -20.63 -10.89 5.81
C LYS A 156 -21.54 -10.52 4.64
N GLU A 157 -20.93 -10.04 3.57
CA GLU A 157 -21.57 -9.60 2.33
C GLU A 157 -21.20 -10.54 1.18
N PRO A 158 -21.85 -11.72 1.08
CA PRO A 158 -21.42 -12.77 0.15
C PRO A 158 -21.60 -12.39 -1.33
N ALA A 159 -22.60 -11.58 -1.67
CA ALA A 159 -22.79 -11.09 -3.05
C ALA A 159 -21.64 -10.16 -3.50
N GLN A 160 -21.24 -9.23 -2.63
CA GLN A 160 -20.08 -8.35 -2.84
C GLN A 160 -18.79 -9.14 -2.89
N ALA A 161 -18.64 -10.15 -2.04
CA ALA A 161 -17.50 -11.04 -2.12
C ALA A 161 -17.45 -11.80 -3.45
N ALA A 162 -18.58 -12.34 -3.91
CA ALA A 162 -18.68 -13.06 -5.19
C ALA A 162 -18.27 -12.17 -6.36
N SER A 163 -18.72 -10.91 -6.40
CA SER A 163 -18.36 -9.98 -7.47
C SER A 163 -16.87 -9.66 -7.46
N PHE A 164 -16.25 -9.44 -6.30
CA PHE A 164 -14.81 -9.24 -6.21
C PHE A 164 -14.00 -10.49 -6.57
N PHE A 165 -14.41 -11.70 -6.13
CA PHE A 165 -13.74 -12.93 -6.55
C PHE A 165 -13.90 -13.21 -8.04
N LEU A 166 -15.06 -12.88 -8.62
CA LEU A 166 -15.30 -12.97 -10.06
C LEU A 166 -14.37 -12.00 -10.82
N MET A 167 -14.27 -10.76 -10.33
CA MET A 167 -13.32 -9.77 -10.86
C MET A 167 -11.88 -10.27 -10.81
N ALA A 168 -11.48 -10.90 -9.70
CA ALA A 168 -10.16 -11.48 -9.58
C ALA A 168 -9.94 -12.64 -10.55
N SER A 169 -10.94 -13.51 -10.72
CA SER A 169 -10.85 -14.68 -11.59
C SER A 169 -10.70 -14.34 -13.07
N SER A 170 -11.16 -13.16 -13.50
CA SER A 170 -11.06 -12.69 -14.89
C SER A 170 -9.68 -12.13 -15.24
N ARG A 171 -8.78 -11.98 -14.27
CA ARG A 171 -7.45 -11.40 -14.46
C ARG A 171 -6.44 -12.39 -15.00
N GLN A 172 -5.48 -11.87 -15.74
CA GLN A 172 -4.34 -12.66 -16.19
C GLN A 172 -3.55 -13.18 -14.98
N LYS A 173 -3.15 -14.46 -15.02
CA LYS A 173 -2.40 -15.14 -13.95
C LYS A 173 -3.16 -15.29 -12.62
N ALA A 174 -4.47 -15.07 -12.60
CA ALA A 174 -5.29 -15.43 -11.45
C ALA A 174 -5.17 -16.95 -11.20
N PRO A 175 -4.92 -17.39 -9.96
CA PRO A 175 -4.86 -18.81 -9.66
C PRO A 175 -6.20 -19.52 -9.98
N PRO A 176 -6.19 -20.76 -10.49
CA PRO A 176 -7.43 -21.49 -10.82
C PRO A 176 -8.37 -21.71 -9.63
N TRP A 177 -7.87 -21.63 -8.40
CA TRP A 177 -8.70 -21.76 -7.20
C TRP A 177 -9.66 -20.59 -6.99
N VAL A 178 -9.37 -19.41 -7.54
CA VAL A 178 -10.17 -18.19 -7.34
C VAL A 178 -11.56 -18.38 -7.95
N LYS A 179 -11.63 -18.93 -9.17
CA LYS A 179 -12.91 -19.26 -9.82
C LYS A 179 -13.70 -20.28 -9.00
N ARG A 180 -13.03 -21.33 -8.47
CA ARG A 180 -13.68 -22.32 -7.60
C ARG A 180 -14.24 -21.72 -6.31
N VAL A 181 -13.67 -20.61 -5.82
CA VAL A 181 -14.23 -19.88 -4.66
C VAL A 181 -15.52 -19.18 -5.05
N VAL A 182 -15.59 -18.56 -6.23
CA VAL A 182 -16.83 -17.95 -6.77
C VAL A 182 -17.93 -19.02 -6.83
N ASP A 183 -17.68 -20.14 -7.50
CA ASP A 183 -18.67 -21.21 -7.68
C ASP A 183 -19.19 -21.73 -6.32
N LYS A 184 -18.28 -21.92 -5.36
CA LYS A 184 -18.63 -22.35 -3.99
C LYS A 184 -19.45 -21.32 -3.24
N LEU A 185 -19.13 -20.04 -3.39
CA LEU A 185 -19.83 -18.96 -2.69
C LEU A 185 -21.25 -18.79 -3.23
N LEU A 186 -21.41 -18.79 -4.55
CA LEU A 186 -22.71 -18.74 -5.22
C LEU A 186 -23.61 -19.92 -4.79
N ALA A 187 -23.05 -21.14 -4.77
CA ALA A 187 -23.79 -22.33 -4.37
C ALA A 187 -24.11 -22.40 -2.87
N LYS A 188 -23.17 -21.98 -2.01
CA LYS A 188 -23.34 -22.07 -0.55
C LYS A 188 -24.36 -21.07 -0.02
N ASP A 189 -24.30 -19.84 -0.50
CA ASP A 189 -25.10 -18.73 0.04
C ASP A 189 -26.36 -18.47 -0.80
N ASN A 190 -26.68 -19.35 -1.76
CA ASN A 190 -27.82 -19.24 -2.69
C ASN A 190 -27.94 -17.85 -3.34
N ILE A 191 -26.79 -17.29 -3.74
CA ILE A 191 -26.72 -15.95 -4.32
C ILE A 191 -27.36 -16.01 -5.69
N SER A 192 -28.43 -15.25 -5.90
CA SER A 192 -29.08 -15.18 -7.21
C SER A 192 -28.21 -14.42 -8.22
N GLU A 193 -28.40 -14.69 -9.50
CA GLU A 193 -27.77 -13.92 -10.57
C GLU A 193 -28.12 -12.42 -10.50
N ASP A 194 -29.32 -12.08 -10.00
CA ASP A 194 -29.74 -10.69 -9.79
C ASP A 194 -28.93 -10.02 -8.67
N ASP A 195 -28.70 -10.71 -7.54
CA ASP A 195 -27.89 -10.19 -6.43
C ASP A 195 -26.44 -9.95 -6.85
N LEU A 196 -25.87 -10.88 -7.62
CA LEU A 196 -24.54 -10.74 -8.20
C LEU A 196 -24.49 -9.56 -9.18
N SER A 197 -25.46 -9.46 -10.08
CA SER A 197 -25.55 -8.36 -11.05
C SER A 197 -25.69 -6.99 -10.38
N ARG A 198 -26.50 -6.91 -9.32
CA ARG A 198 -26.67 -5.70 -8.51
C ARG A 198 -25.37 -5.32 -7.81
N SER A 199 -24.66 -6.30 -7.25
CA SER A 199 -23.34 -6.06 -6.65
C SER A 199 -22.34 -5.50 -7.67
N ILE A 200 -22.28 -6.09 -8.87
CA ILE A 200 -21.42 -5.61 -9.96
C ILE A 200 -21.77 -4.17 -10.34
N HIS A 201 -23.05 -3.81 -10.37
CA HIS A 201 -23.49 -2.44 -10.66
C HIS A 201 -23.07 -1.45 -9.57
N LEU A 202 -23.12 -1.85 -8.29
CA LEU A 202 -22.63 -1.00 -7.19
C LEU A 202 -21.13 -0.74 -7.31
N LEU A 203 -20.35 -1.75 -7.72
CA LEU A 203 -18.92 -1.58 -7.99
C LEU A 203 -18.66 -0.58 -9.11
N GLU A 204 -19.44 -0.65 -10.19
CA GLU A 204 -19.38 0.30 -11.31
C GLU A 204 -19.65 1.74 -10.85
N GLN A 205 -20.69 1.97 -10.03
CA GLN A 205 -20.99 3.30 -9.50
C GLN A 205 -19.88 3.85 -8.59
N SER A 206 -19.23 2.97 -7.82
CA SER A 206 -18.12 3.36 -6.93
C SER A 206 -16.81 3.66 -7.67
N SER A 207 -16.70 3.27 -8.95
CA SER A 207 -15.47 3.38 -9.72
C SER A 207 -15.61 4.32 -10.91
N GLN A 208 -14.98 5.49 -10.83
CA GLN A 208 -15.02 6.51 -11.90
C GLN A 208 -14.01 6.25 -13.04
N SER A 209 -13.38 5.07 -13.12
CA SER A 209 -12.27 4.81 -14.04
C SER A 209 -12.72 4.13 -15.34
N LYS A 210 -12.35 4.70 -16.50
CA LYS A 210 -12.56 4.07 -17.82
C LYS A 210 -11.95 2.66 -17.91
N SER A 211 -10.83 2.41 -17.23
CA SER A 211 -10.22 1.07 -17.18
C SER A 211 -11.10 0.06 -16.44
N PHE A 212 -11.91 0.53 -15.49
CA PHE A 212 -12.80 -0.30 -14.68
C PHE A 212 -14.07 -0.70 -15.46
N ASN A 213 -14.54 0.14 -16.39
CA ASN A 213 -15.71 -0.21 -17.20
C ASN A 213 -15.46 -1.45 -18.07
N ASN A 214 -14.29 -1.55 -18.71
CA ASN A 214 -13.91 -2.74 -19.49
C ASN A 214 -13.84 -4.01 -18.64
N ILE A 215 -13.49 -3.86 -17.35
CA ILE A 215 -13.43 -4.97 -16.38
C ILE A 215 -14.85 -5.44 -16.05
N ILE A 216 -15.76 -4.50 -15.81
CA ILE A 216 -17.16 -4.79 -15.49
C ILE A 216 -17.84 -5.51 -16.65
N GLU A 217 -17.57 -5.13 -17.90
CA GLU A 217 -18.08 -5.85 -19.07
C GLU A 217 -17.61 -7.30 -19.12
N GLN A 218 -16.31 -7.55 -18.87
CA GLN A 218 -15.78 -8.93 -18.80
C GLN A 218 -16.43 -9.75 -17.69
N MET A 219 -16.72 -9.13 -16.55
CA MET A 219 -17.41 -9.81 -15.45
C MET A 219 -18.84 -10.20 -15.82
N ARG A 220 -19.57 -9.34 -16.54
CA ARG A 220 -20.93 -9.65 -17.02
C ARG A 220 -20.94 -10.85 -17.98
N GLN A 221 -19.95 -10.95 -18.87
CA GLN A 221 -19.83 -12.09 -19.78
C GLN A 221 -19.52 -13.41 -19.04
N LEU A 222 -18.84 -13.36 -17.90
CA LEU A 222 -18.51 -14.54 -17.10
C LEU A 222 -19.62 -14.94 -16.13
N ALA A 223 -20.57 -14.04 -15.87
CA ALA A 223 -21.73 -14.29 -15.01
C ALA A 223 -22.92 -14.86 -15.78
N GLN A 224 -22.88 -14.84 -17.12
CA GLN A 224 -23.84 -15.46 -18.04
C GLN A 224 -23.39 -16.88 -18.42
#